data_AF-A0A350FWT3-F1
#
_entry.id   AF-A0A350FWT3-F1
#
_cell.length_a   1.000
_cell.length_b   1.000
_cell.length_c   1.000
_cell.angle_alpha   90.00
_cell.angle_beta   90.00
_cell.angle_gamma   90.00
#
_symmetry.space_group_name_H-M   'P 1'
#
loop_
_entity.id
_entity.type
_entity.pdbx_description
1 polymer ?
#
loop_
_entity_poly.entity_id
_entity_poly.type
_entity_poly.pdbx_seq_one_letter_code
_entity_poly.pdbx_strand_id
1 'polypeptide(L)'
;MHRIRKGTRTMSVEQATDDKQLIKELERQLAEFQGNADKLSKEVESLQGANSSLSHQLESQRAETHQMQLMLEQIQREMRMQYLAAVKSFSNLMELRSPQLAAHGLRVAELARLIAKELHASESALQDIYVAALLHDIGKLGLSDDTLFKPVVELKGDARVALMKHPMKAQAAFHGVSEMVHVSEIIRHHHERYDGQGFPDGLEGEGIPLGARILAVAEDYDELQQGWLASKAFDELQAQTFLVGAAGKRYDPKVIAVLPTALVKLKAAEKANEKILHGEDLYEGLVLARDFEGPDGFMWLSKGQVVSRHFIGRVREAEQQHGVQLKIYTVKTANSRNASSSKDASLQPAQQTGHVAL
;
A
#
# COMPACT_ATOMS: atom_id res chain seq x y z
N MET A 1 9.13 -76.90 105.66
CA MET A 1 10.15 -75.84 105.82
C MET A 1 10.93 -75.78 104.51
N HIS A 2 10.63 -74.90 103.55
CA HIS A 2 11.16 -73.54 103.53
C HIS A 2 10.31 -72.67 102.59
N ARG A 3 9.96 -71.47 103.08
CA ARG A 3 9.42 -70.31 102.35
C ARG A 3 10.52 -69.69 101.49
N ILE A 4 10.14 -68.96 100.43
CA ILE A 4 10.69 -67.68 99.89
C ILE A 4 10.12 -67.52 98.46
N ARG A 5 9.59 -66.39 97.96
CA ARG A 5 9.21 -65.07 98.50
C ARG A 5 8.21 -64.46 97.51
N LYS A 6 7.27 -63.68 98.04
CA LYS A 6 6.47 -62.71 97.30
C LYS A 6 7.38 -61.69 96.60
N GLY A 7 7.21 -61.53 95.29
CA GLY A 7 7.65 -60.36 94.52
C GLY A 7 6.41 -59.73 93.90
N THR A 8 5.59 -59.10 94.74
CA THR A 8 4.36 -58.42 94.33
C THR A 8 4.72 -57.04 93.77
N ARG A 9 4.45 -56.88 92.47
CA ARG A 9 3.94 -55.66 91.81
C ARG A 9 4.21 -54.33 92.55
N THR A 10 5.27 -53.63 92.14
CA THR A 10 5.39 -52.18 92.36
C THR A 10 5.92 -51.43 91.12
N MET A 11 5.71 -51.97 89.92
CA MET A 11 5.94 -51.24 88.65
C MET A 11 4.67 -51.05 87.80
N SER A 12 3.49 -51.45 88.27
CA SER A 12 2.35 -51.68 87.37
C SER A 12 1.22 -50.66 87.42
N VAL A 13 1.36 -49.55 88.16
CA VAL A 13 0.28 -48.55 88.28
C VAL A 13 0.70 -47.20 87.74
N GLU A 14 1.87 -46.67 88.12
CA GLU A 14 2.38 -45.37 87.60
C GLU A 14 2.68 -45.41 86.10
N GLN A 15 3.40 -46.42 85.60
CA GLN A 15 3.64 -46.60 84.15
C GLN A 15 2.32 -46.82 83.37
N ALA A 16 1.36 -47.54 83.97
CA ALA A 16 0.06 -47.78 83.34
C ALA A 16 -0.84 -46.52 83.32
N THR A 17 -0.67 -45.59 84.27
CA THR A 17 -1.32 -44.27 84.24
C THR A 17 -0.63 -43.31 83.27
N ASP A 18 0.68 -43.39 83.14
CA ASP A 18 1.48 -42.56 82.21
C ASP A 18 1.21 -42.97 80.75
N ASP A 19 1.17 -44.28 80.47
CA ASP A 19 0.78 -44.83 79.16
C ASP A 19 -0.66 -44.44 78.77
N LYS A 20 -1.59 -44.40 79.73
CA LYS A 20 -2.97 -43.95 79.48
C LYS A 20 -3.05 -42.46 79.19
N GLN A 21 -2.21 -41.63 79.82
CA GLN A 21 -2.15 -40.20 79.51
C GLN A 21 -1.53 -39.97 78.13
N LEU A 22 -0.48 -40.71 77.79
CA LEU A 22 0.17 -40.65 76.48
C LEU A 22 -0.77 -41.07 75.34
N ILE A 23 -1.53 -42.16 75.51
CA ILE A 23 -2.54 -42.60 74.54
C ILE A 23 -3.61 -41.52 74.33
N LYS A 24 -4.10 -40.91 75.42
CA LYS A 24 -5.13 -39.88 75.33
C LYS A 24 -4.64 -38.60 74.64
N GLU A 25 -3.37 -38.24 74.83
CA GLU A 25 -2.73 -37.12 74.14
C GLU A 25 -2.51 -37.44 72.65
N LEU A 26 -2.08 -38.65 72.32
CA LEU A 26 -1.94 -39.12 70.93
C LEU A 26 -3.30 -39.16 70.21
N GLU A 27 -4.36 -39.61 70.86
CA GLU A 27 -5.73 -39.57 70.33
C GLU A 27 -6.19 -38.14 70.07
N ARG A 28 -5.87 -37.19 70.96
CA ARG A 28 -6.17 -35.77 70.76
C ARG A 28 -5.41 -35.19 69.56
N GLN A 29 -4.11 -35.46 69.45
CA GLN A 29 -3.29 -35.00 68.33
C GLN A 29 -3.73 -35.63 67.01
N LEU A 30 -4.11 -36.91 67.00
CA LEU A 30 -4.63 -37.59 65.82
C LEU A 30 -5.95 -36.95 65.37
N ALA A 31 -6.86 -36.65 66.31
CA ALA A 31 -8.13 -35.97 66.01
C ALA A 31 -7.91 -34.55 65.47
N GLU A 32 -6.95 -33.81 66.04
CA GLU A 32 -6.59 -32.47 65.56
C GLU A 32 -5.95 -32.52 64.17
N PHE A 33 -5.08 -33.49 63.91
CA PHE A 33 -4.47 -33.72 62.60
C PHE A 33 -5.51 -34.11 61.55
N GLN A 34 -6.46 -34.99 61.89
CA GLN A 34 -7.58 -35.35 61.03
C GLN A 34 -8.48 -34.14 60.71
N GLY A 35 -8.80 -33.33 61.71
CA GLY A 35 -9.58 -32.10 61.50
C GLY A 35 -8.86 -31.09 60.60
N ASN A 36 -7.53 -30.96 60.74
CA ASN A 36 -6.71 -30.13 59.85
C ASN A 36 -6.65 -30.70 58.43
N ALA A 37 -6.51 -32.01 58.27
CA ALA A 37 -6.50 -32.67 56.95
C ALA A 37 -7.83 -32.49 56.21
N ASP A 38 -8.97 -32.63 56.91
CA ASP A 38 -10.30 -32.39 56.34
C ASP A 38 -10.48 -30.92 55.91
N LYS A 39 -9.97 -29.99 56.71
CA LYS A 39 -10.00 -28.55 56.37
C LYS A 39 -9.16 -28.25 55.14
N LEU A 40 -7.95 -28.79 55.07
CA LEU A 40 -7.05 -28.65 53.91
C LEU A 40 -7.69 -29.26 52.64
N SER A 41 -8.33 -30.43 52.75
CA SER A 41 -9.00 -31.08 51.63
C SER A 41 -10.11 -30.21 51.04
N LYS A 42 -10.95 -29.61 51.90
CA LYS A 42 -12.00 -28.67 51.48
C LYS A 42 -11.43 -27.43 50.80
N GLU A 43 -10.30 -26.93 51.29
CA GLU A 43 -9.63 -25.76 50.71
C GLU A 43 -9.02 -26.08 49.33
N VAL A 44 -8.41 -27.26 49.17
CA VAL A 44 -7.90 -27.74 47.87
C VAL A 44 -9.04 -27.89 46.85
N GLU A 45 -10.18 -28.47 47.24
CA GLU A 45 -11.35 -28.59 46.36
C GLU A 45 -11.89 -27.21 45.94
N SER A 46 -11.98 -26.27 46.90
CA SER A 46 -12.39 -24.89 46.62
C SER A 46 -11.43 -24.20 45.65
N LEU A 47 -10.12 -24.35 45.84
CA LEU A 47 -9.10 -23.76 44.98
C LEU A 47 -9.09 -24.39 43.59
N GLN A 48 -9.33 -25.70 43.47
CA GLN A 48 -9.47 -26.38 42.18
C GLN A 48 -10.68 -25.84 41.42
N GLY A 49 -11.84 -25.67 42.10
CA GLY A 49 -13.03 -25.07 41.50
C GLY A 49 -12.78 -23.63 41.03
N ALA A 50 -12.12 -22.80 41.86
CA ALA A 50 -11.76 -21.44 41.49
C ALA A 50 -10.78 -21.40 40.30
N ASN A 51 -9.76 -22.26 40.27
CA ASN A 51 -8.80 -22.35 39.17
C ASN A 51 -9.45 -22.78 37.87
N SER A 52 -10.36 -23.76 37.89
CA SER A 52 -11.11 -24.17 36.71
C SER A 52 -11.98 -23.04 36.17
N SER A 53 -12.68 -22.32 37.06
CA SER A 53 -13.50 -21.17 36.67
C SER A 53 -12.66 -20.04 36.07
N LEU A 54 -11.54 -19.69 36.70
CA LEU A 54 -10.63 -18.67 36.20
C LEU A 54 -9.99 -19.06 34.86
N SER A 55 -9.64 -20.33 34.68
CA SER A 55 -9.09 -20.83 33.41
C SER A 55 -10.10 -20.69 32.28
N HIS A 56 -11.36 -21.04 32.53
CA HIS A 56 -12.44 -20.81 31.57
C HIS A 56 -12.66 -19.32 31.25
N GLN A 57 -12.60 -18.45 32.27
CA GLN A 57 -12.71 -16.99 32.06
C GLN A 57 -11.57 -16.45 31.20
N LEU A 58 -10.33 -16.87 31.46
CA LEU A 58 -9.16 -16.46 30.68
C LEU A 58 -9.25 -16.93 29.23
N GLU A 59 -9.75 -18.15 29.00
CA GLU A 59 -9.93 -18.67 27.64
C GLU A 59 -11.03 -17.92 26.88
N SER A 60 -12.16 -17.61 27.54
CA SER A 60 -13.21 -16.76 26.97
C SER A 60 -12.68 -15.36 26.62
N GLN A 61 -11.96 -14.73 27.55
CA GLN A 61 -11.41 -13.38 27.35
C GLN A 61 -10.34 -13.37 26.24
N ARG A 62 -9.51 -14.42 26.13
CA ARG A 62 -8.55 -14.58 25.02
C ARG A 62 -9.27 -14.75 23.68
N ALA A 63 -10.36 -15.51 23.63
CA ALA A 63 -11.15 -15.65 22.43
C ALA A 63 -11.78 -14.31 22.02
N GLU A 64 -12.38 -13.57 22.96
CA GLU A 64 -12.98 -12.26 22.70
C GLU A 64 -11.96 -11.22 22.21
N THR A 65 -10.81 -11.12 22.88
CA THR A 65 -9.74 -10.20 22.47
C THR A 65 -9.18 -10.55 21.10
N HIS A 66 -9.01 -11.84 20.79
CA HIS A 66 -8.59 -12.28 19.46
C HIS A 66 -9.62 -11.92 18.38
N GLN A 67 -10.91 -12.15 18.64
CA GLN A 67 -11.98 -11.75 17.72
C GLN A 67 -12.02 -10.24 17.48
N MET A 68 -11.88 -9.44 18.54
CA MET A 68 -11.79 -7.98 18.43
C MET A 68 -10.59 -7.56 17.58
N GLN A 69 -9.44 -8.20 17.73
CA GLN A 69 -8.24 -7.87 16.96
C GLN A 69 -8.42 -8.17 15.47
N LEU A 70 -9.00 -9.33 15.13
CA LEU A 70 -9.33 -9.66 13.73
C LEU A 70 -10.33 -8.65 13.13
N MET A 71 -11.32 -8.22 13.91
CA MET A 71 -12.28 -7.20 13.48
C MET A 71 -11.62 -5.84 13.24
N LEU A 72 -10.72 -5.41 14.13
CA LEU A 72 -9.98 -4.16 13.98
C LEU A 72 -9.11 -4.18 12.72
N GLU A 73 -8.39 -5.28 12.47
CA GLU A 73 -7.59 -5.43 11.25
C GLU A 73 -8.46 -5.38 9.99
N GLN A 74 -9.66 -5.99 10.04
CA GLN A 74 -10.60 -5.95 8.92
C GLN A 74 -11.12 -4.54 8.65
N ILE A 75 -11.56 -3.83 9.69
CA ILE A 75 -12.01 -2.43 9.59
C ILE A 75 -10.89 -1.55 9.05
N GLN A 76 -9.65 -1.73 9.52
CA GLN A 76 -8.50 -0.96 9.02
C GLN A 76 -8.24 -1.22 7.53
N ARG A 77 -8.31 -2.47 7.08
CA ARG A 77 -8.17 -2.82 5.65
C ARG A 77 -9.27 -2.19 4.81
N GLU A 78 -10.53 -2.29 5.26
CA GLU A 78 -11.68 -1.72 4.56
C GLU A 78 -11.58 -0.20 4.46
N MET A 79 -11.23 0.48 5.57
CA MET A 79 -11.03 1.92 5.61
C MET A 79 -9.90 2.36 4.65
N ARG A 80 -8.78 1.62 4.61
CA ARG A 80 -7.69 1.90 3.67
C ARG A 80 -8.12 1.74 2.21
N MET A 81 -8.90 0.71 1.91
CA MET A 81 -9.43 0.49 0.56
C MET A 81 -10.41 1.58 0.14
N GLN A 82 -11.29 2.01 1.04
CA GLN A 82 -12.24 3.11 0.80
C GLN A 82 -11.51 4.44 0.58
N TYR A 83 -10.48 4.72 1.39
CA TYR A 83 -9.64 5.90 1.22
C TYR A 83 -8.96 5.94 -0.16
N LEU A 84 -8.31 4.85 -0.57
CA LEU A 84 -7.67 4.77 -1.89
C LEU A 84 -8.69 4.84 -3.03
N ALA A 85 -9.89 4.27 -2.86
CA ALA A 85 -10.96 4.39 -3.83
C ALA A 85 -11.42 5.85 -4.00
N ALA A 86 -11.56 6.61 -2.90
CA ALA A 86 -11.91 8.02 -2.94
C ALA A 86 -10.82 8.87 -3.64
N VAL A 87 -9.54 8.64 -3.32
CA VAL A 87 -8.41 9.28 -4.01
C VAL A 87 -8.45 8.99 -5.51
N LYS A 88 -8.70 7.73 -5.89
CA LYS A 88 -8.84 7.34 -7.29
C LYS A 88 -10.01 8.03 -7.98
N SER A 89 -11.14 8.22 -7.29
CA SER A 89 -12.26 8.98 -7.84
C SER A 89 -11.88 10.43 -8.16
N PHE A 90 -11.09 11.10 -7.32
CA PHE A 90 -10.59 12.45 -7.63
C PHE A 90 -9.66 12.45 -8.85
N SER A 91 -8.75 11.49 -8.94
CA SER A 91 -7.89 11.32 -10.12
C SER A 91 -8.70 11.08 -11.40
N ASN A 92 -9.76 10.28 -11.33
CA ASN A 92 -10.65 10.03 -12.48
C ASN A 92 -11.41 11.31 -12.89
N LEU A 93 -11.84 12.13 -11.92
CA LEU A 93 -12.47 13.43 -12.22
C LEU A 93 -11.51 14.39 -12.93
N MET A 94 -10.23 14.38 -12.52
CA MET A 94 -9.19 15.13 -13.23
C MET A 94 -9.01 14.59 -14.65
N GLU A 95 -8.97 13.28 -14.82
CA GLU A 95 -8.83 12.61 -16.13
C GLU A 95 -9.97 12.97 -17.08
N LEU A 96 -11.22 13.04 -16.61
CA LEU A 96 -12.37 13.42 -17.43
C LEU A 96 -12.22 14.80 -18.07
N ARG A 97 -11.55 15.73 -17.39
CA ARG A 97 -11.31 17.08 -17.91
C ARG A 97 -9.98 17.20 -18.66
N SER A 98 -8.92 16.57 -18.15
CA SER A 98 -7.60 16.56 -18.74
C SER A 98 -6.92 15.21 -18.51
N PRO A 99 -6.96 14.31 -19.51
CA PRO A 99 -6.24 13.04 -19.46
C PRO A 99 -4.73 13.21 -19.26
N GLN A 100 -4.16 14.29 -19.80
CA GLN A 100 -2.75 14.62 -19.65
C GLN A 100 -2.37 14.88 -18.19
N LEU A 101 -3.23 15.60 -17.45
CA LEU A 101 -3.00 15.93 -16.05
C LEU A 101 -3.03 14.69 -15.15
N ALA A 102 -3.96 13.78 -15.39
CA ALA A 102 -4.05 12.52 -14.66
C ALA A 102 -2.85 11.61 -14.93
N ALA A 103 -2.44 11.49 -16.20
CA ALA A 103 -1.27 10.70 -16.58
C ALA A 103 0.03 11.28 -15.97
N HIS A 104 0.15 12.61 -15.93
CA HIS A 104 1.25 13.32 -15.27
C HIS A 104 1.30 13.01 -13.77
N GLY A 105 0.18 13.21 -13.05
CA GLY A 105 0.10 12.92 -11.62
C GLY A 105 0.53 11.49 -11.27
N LEU A 106 0.17 10.51 -12.10
CA LEU A 106 0.61 9.12 -11.90
C LEU A 106 2.13 8.93 -12.05
N ARG A 107 2.74 9.51 -13.09
CA ARG A 107 4.20 9.42 -13.30
C ARG A 107 4.97 10.11 -12.17
N VAL A 108 4.49 11.28 -11.75
CA VAL A 108 5.05 12.01 -10.60
C VAL A 108 4.91 11.19 -9.32
N ALA A 109 3.76 10.57 -9.07
CA ALA A 109 3.53 9.75 -7.88
C ALA A 109 4.44 8.52 -7.80
N GLU A 110 4.63 7.82 -8.91
CA GLU A 110 5.54 6.66 -8.96
C GLU A 110 7.00 7.06 -8.68
N LEU A 111 7.47 8.14 -9.29
CA LEU A 111 8.83 8.64 -9.06
C LEU A 111 9.00 9.19 -7.63
N ALA A 112 8.07 10.01 -7.16
CA ALA A 112 8.11 10.60 -5.82
C ALA A 112 8.16 9.52 -4.73
N ARG A 113 7.37 8.45 -4.88
CA ARG A 113 7.38 7.30 -3.96
C ARG A 113 8.73 6.59 -3.93
N LEU A 114 9.38 6.43 -5.09
CA LEU A 114 10.71 5.80 -5.15
C LEU A 114 11.78 6.68 -4.50
N ILE A 115 11.76 8.00 -4.79
CA ILE A 115 12.66 8.96 -4.14
C ILE A 115 12.48 8.93 -2.61
N ALA A 116 11.23 8.96 -2.14
CA ALA A 116 10.93 8.91 -0.71
C ALA A 116 11.42 7.61 -0.04
N LYS A 117 11.36 6.47 -0.74
CA LYS A 117 11.92 5.20 -0.26
C LYS A 117 13.43 5.24 -0.14
N GLU A 118 14.13 5.84 -1.10
CA GLU A 118 15.59 6.03 -1.01
C GLU A 118 15.99 6.94 0.14
N LEU A 119 15.11 7.86 0.55
CA LEU A 119 15.30 8.73 1.71
C LEU A 119 14.82 8.09 3.03
N HIS A 120 14.45 6.80 3.02
CA HIS A 120 13.99 6.06 4.19
C HIS A 120 12.75 6.67 4.87
N ALA A 121 11.83 7.25 4.09
CA ALA A 121 10.55 7.71 4.62
C ALA A 121 9.71 6.56 5.19
N SER A 122 8.91 6.84 6.22
CA SER A 122 8.00 5.86 6.83
C SER A 122 6.88 5.46 5.86
N GLU A 123 6.26 4.29 6.07
CA GLU A 123 5.14 3.84 5.23
C GLU A 123 3.97 4.83 5.19
N SER A 124 3.70 5.53 6.30
CA SER A 124 2.68 6.60 6.34
C SER A 124 3.10 7.77 5.44
N ALA A 125 4.34 8.25 5.54
CA ALA A 125 4.83 9.33 4.71
C ALA A 125 4.89 8.94 3.23
N LEU A 126 5.24 7.71 2.90
CA LEU A 126 5.19 7.19 1.53
C LEU A 126 3.78 7.26 0.95
N GLN A 127 2.77 6.90 1.75
CA GLN A 127 1.37 6.99 1.33
C GLN A 127 0.94 8.44 1.13
N ASP A 128 1.28 9.34 2.05
CA ASP A 128 0.91 10.76 1.94
C ASP A 128 1.56 11.42 0.73
N ILE A 129 2.85 11.15 0.47
CA ILE A 129 3.59 11.67 -0.69
C ILE A 129 3.00 11.13 -1.99
N TYR A 130 2.64 9.84 -2.04
CA TYR A 130 2.03 9.24 -3.21
C TYR A 130 0.67 9.87 -3.53
N VAL A 131 -0.20 10.03 -2.53
CA VAL A 131 -1.51 10.67 -2.69
C VAL A 131 -1.35 12.14 -3.05
N ALA A 132 -0.42 12.85 -2.41
CA ALA A 132 -0.15 14.25 -2.71
C ALA A 132 0.31 14.42 -4.16
N ALA A 133 1.20 13.57 -4.65
CA ALA A 133 1.65 13.60 -6.04
C ALA A 133 0.52 13.31 -7.04
N LEU A 134 -0.41 12.39 -6.74
CA LEU A 134 -1.58 12.15 -7.60
C LEU A 134 -2.51 13.37 -7.69
N LEU A 135 -2.60 14.16 -6.62
CA LEU A 135 -3.61 15.21 -6.47
C LEU A 135 -3.02 16.63 -6.47
N HIS A 136 -1.71 16.81 -6.64
CA HIS A 136 -1.03 18.11 -6.48
C HIS A 136 -1.65 19.20 -7.37
N ASP A 137 -2.10 18.79 -8.54
CA ASP A 137 -2.68 19.64 -9.56
C ASP A 137 -4.21 19.73 -9.57
N ILE A 138 -4.91 19.14 -8.59
CA ILE A 138 -6.40 19.16 -8.55
C ILE A 138 -6.95 20.60 -8.52
N GLY A 139 -6.19 21.56 -7.98
CA GLY A 139 -6.54 22.97 -7.98
C GLY A 139 -6.61 23.61 -9.38
N LYS A 140 -5.97 23.00 -10.39
CA LYS A 140 -6.05 23.44 -11.79
C LYS A 140 -7.45 23.21 -12.38
N LEU A 141 -8.29 22.35 -11.77
CA LEU A 141 -9.72 22.25 -12.12
C LEU A 141 -10.51 23.55 -11.87
N GLY A 142 -9.97 24.48 -11.08
CA GLY A 142 -10.59 25.80 -10.90
C GLY A 142 -10.22 26.84 -11.96
N LEU A 143 -9.50 26.47 -13.02
CA LEU A 143 -9.06 27.37 -14.10
C LEU A 143 -10.05 27.37 -15.27
N SER A 144 -10.01 28.43 -16.10
CA SER A 144 -10.68 28.41 -17.40
C SER A 144 -9.95 27.50 -18.38
N ASP A 145 -10.64 26.96 -19.38
CA ASP A 145 -10.02 26.09 -20.38
C ASP A 145 -8.90 26.80 -21.17
N ASP A 146 -9.08 28.09 -21.49
CA ASP A 146 -8.03 28.91 -22.12
C ASP A 146 -6.77 29.03 -21.25
N THR A 147 -6.90 29.09 -19.92
CA THR A 147 -5.74 29.11 -19.02
C THR A 147 -5.14 27.72 -18.84
N LEU A 148 -5.98 26.69 -18.73
CA LEU A 148 -5.58 25.31 -18.43
C LEU A 148 -4.75 24.68 -19.57
N PHE A 149 -5.17 24.90 -20.82
CA PHE A 149 -4.54 24.27 -21.99
C PHE A 149 -3.47 25.12 -22.66
N LYS A 150 -3.26 26.35 -22.19
CA LYS A 150 -2.24 27.25 -22.73
C LYS A 150 -0.87 26.98 -22.12
N PRO A 151 0.22 26.96 -22.91
CA PRO A 151 1.55 26.76 -22.39
C PRO A 151 1.90 27.77 -21.30
N VAL A 152 2.51 27.31 -20.20
CA VAL A 152 2.85 28.15 -19.04
C VAL A 152 3.70 29.37 -19.44
N VAL A 153 4.59 29.20 -20.42
CA VAL A 153 5.45 30.27 -20.97
C VAL A 153 4.67 31.40 -21.66
N GLU A 154 3.44 31.13 -22.10
CA GLU A 154 2.57 32.11 -22.76
C GLU A 154 1.61 32.80 -21.78
N LEU A 155 1.47 32.30 -20.55
CA LEU A 155 0.58 32.86 -19.55
C LEU A 155 1.13 34.18 -19.00
N LYS A 156 0.28 35.20 -19.00
CA LYS A 156 0.56 36.56 -18.52
C LYS A 156 -0.59 37.08 -17.66
N GLY A 157 -0.31 38.10 -16.85
CA GLY A 157 -1.32 38.79 -16.04
C GLY A 157 -2.14 37.85 -15.16
N ASP A 158 -3.46 38.03 -15.17
CA ASP A 158 -4.40 37.31 -14.30
C ASP A 158 -4.39 35.80 -14.52
N ALA A 159 -4.18 35.32 -15.75
CA ALA A 159 -4.14 33.90 -16.05
C ALA A 159 -2.94 33.22 -15.35
N ARG A 160 -1.78 33.89 -15.33
CA ARG A 160 -0.60 33.40 -14.61
C ARG A 160 -0.81 33.43 -13.09
N VAL A 161 -1.41 34.49 -12.56
CA VAL A 161 -1.74 34.59 -11.13
C VAL A 161 -2.75 33.50 -10.73
N ALA A 162 -3.75 33.22 -11.57
CA ALA A 162 -4.72 32.17 -11.33
C ALA A 162 -4.08 30.78 -11.30
N LEU A 163 -3.15 30.50 -12.23
CA LEU A 163 -2.36 29.28 -12.25
C LEU A 163 -1.52 29.14 -10.97
N MET A 164 -0.79 30.17 -10.55
CA MET A 164 0.05 30.12 -9.34
C MET A 164 -0.76 29.90 -8.05
N LYS A 165 -2.07 30.16 -8.05
CA LYS A 165 -2.95 29.89 -6.90
C LYS A 165 -3.45 28.44 -6.84
N HIS A 166 -3.16 27.59 -7.82
CA HIS A 166 -3.63 26.21 -7.81
C HIS A 166 -3.21 25.39 -6.56
N PRO A 167 -2.02 25.56 -5.95
CA PRO A 167 -1.66 24.78 -4.76
C PRO A 167 -2.55 25.15 -3.57
N MET A 168 -2.87 26.44 -3.42
CA MET A 168 -3.79 26.92 -2.39
C MET A 168 -5.22 26.42 -2.62
N LYS A 169 -5.69 26.43 -3.88
CA LYS A 169 -7.01 25.88 -4.24
C LYS A 169 -7.09 24.38 -4.00
N ALA A 170 -6.02 23.65 -4.31
CA ALA A 170 -5.91 22.22 -4.08
C ALA A 170 -5.98 21.90 -2.58
N GLN A 171 -5.22 22.61 -1.75
CA GLN A 171 -5.32 22.47 -0.29
C GLN A 171 -6.74 22.78 0.22
N ALA A 172 -7.36 23.86 -0.26
CA ALA A 172 -8.71 24.25 0.14
C ALA A 172 -9.78 23.22 -0.23
N ALA A 173 -9.58 22.46 -1.32
CA ALA A 173 -10.49 21.39 -1.72
C ALA A 173 -10.59 20.25 -0.69
N PHE A 174 -9.58 20.10 0.16
CA PHE A 174 -9.53 19.09 1.23
C PHE A 174 -9.79 19.67 2.62
N HIS A 175 -10.22 20.94 2.72
CA HIS A 175 -10.53 21.57 4.00
C HIS A 175 -11.63 20.78 4.73
N GLY A 176 -11.40 20.46 6.01
CA GLY A 176 -12.33 19.70 6.84
C GLY A 176 -12.19 18.18 6.73
N VAL A 177 -11.27 17.67 5.91
CA VAL A 177 -10.92 16.23 5.87
C VAL A 177 -9.65 16.01 6.68
N SER A 178 -9.79 15.54 7.92
CA SER A 178 -8.68 15.34 8.87
C SER A 178 -7.55 14.47 8.32
N GLU A 179 -7.91 13.43 7.57
CA GLU A 179 -7.00 12.45 6.98
C GLU A 179 -6.16 13.05 5.85
N MET A 180 -6.56 14.21 5.30
CA MET A 180 -5.87 14.87 4.19
C MET A 180 -4.95 16.01 4.66
N VAL A 181 -4.81 16.28 5.97
CA VAL A 181 -4.03 17.42 6.46
C VAL A 181 -2.59 17.39 5.92
N HIS A 182 -1.86 16.31 6.15
CA HIS A 182 -0.47 16.17 5.69
C HIS A 182 -0.34 16.14 4.16
N VAL A 183 -1.27 15.45 3.49
CA VAL A 183 -1.35 15.42 2.02
C VAL A 183 -1.52 16.84 1.47
N SER A 184 -2.47 17.60 2.01
CA SER A 184 -2.80 18.96 1.58
C SER A 184 -1.67 19.96 1.88
N GLU A 185 -0.91 19.75 2.95
CA GLU A 185 0.31 20.52 3.24
C GLU A 185 1.40 20.25 2.21
N ILE A 186 1.63 18.99 1.82
CA ILE A 186 2.56 18.65 0.75
C ILE A 186 2.12 19.31 -0.56
N ILE A 187 0.83 19.20 -0.90
CA ILE A 187 0.26 19.81 -2.10
C ILE A 187 0.36 21.34 -2.06
N ARG A 188 0.18 22.00 -0.93
CA ARG A 188 0.29 23.47 -0.90
C ARG A 188 1.68 23.96 -1.30
N HIS A 189 2.72 23.25 -0.87
CA HIS A 189 4.10 23.73 -0.90
C HIS A 189 4.97 23.13 -2.01
N HIS A 190 4.43 22.34 -2.96
CA HIS A 190 5.25 21.70 -3.99
C HIS A 190 5.96 22.68 -4.96
N HIS A 191 5.46 23.93 -5.06
CA HIS A 191 6.13 25.02 -5.78
C HIS A 191 7.07 25.87 -4.92
N GLU A 192 7.26 25.52 -3.64
CA GLU A 192 8.29 26.16 -2.81
C GLU A 192 9.68 25.82 -3.33
N ARG A 193 10.59 26.77 -3.21
CA ARG A 193 11.97 26.62 -3.66
C ARG A 193 12.88 26.52 -2.46
N TYR A 194 13.88 25.65 -2.55
CA TYR A 194 14.84 25.45 -1.46
C TYR A 194 15.55 26.75 -1.02
N ASP A 195 15.68 27.72 -1.92
CA ASP A 195 16.23 29.07 -1.69
C ASP A 195 15.21 30.13 -1.20
N GLY A 196 13.97 29.74 -0.87
CA GLY A 196 12.94 30.65 -0.36
C GLY A 196 12.27 31.54 -1.42
N GLN A 197 12.66 31.45 -2.69
CA GLN A 197 12.06 32.26 -3.77
C GLN A 197 10.79 31.64 -4.37
N GLY A 198 10.24 30.62 -3.71
CA GLY A 198 9.07 29.87 -4.16
C GLY A 198 7.75 30.52 -3.79
N PHE A 199 6.68 29.75 -3.96
CA PHE A 199 5.32 30.15 -3.60
C PHE A 199 4.53 28.92 -3.10
N PRO A 200 3.44 29.10 -2.34
CA PRO A 200 2.77 30.36 -2.00
C PRO A 200 3.32 31.14 -0.80
N ASP A 201 4.09 30.51 0.10
CA ASP A 201 4.44 31.05 1.41
C ASP A 201 5.92 31.47 1.52
N GLY A 202 6.76 31.10 0.57
CA GLY A 202 8.19 31.48 0.53
C GLY A 202 9.01 30.73 1.57
N LEU A 203 8.67 29.46 1.82
CA LEU A 203 9.40 28.59 2.74
C LEU A 203 10.79 28.28 2.17
N GLU A 204 11.79 28.15 3.05
CA GLU A 204 13.18 27.88 2.65
C GLU A 204 13.74 26.61 3.30
N GLY A 205 14.68 25.97 2.59
CA GLY A 205 15.45 24.84 3.09
C GLY A 205 14.60 23.69 3.63
N GLU A 206 14.89 23.29 4.87
CA GLU A 206 14.16 22.21 5.55
C GLU A 206 12.83 22.65 6.18
N GLY A 207 12.49 23.95 6.13
CA GLY A 207 11.17 24.45 6.49
C GLY A 207 10.08 23.99 5.51
N ILE A 208 10.46 23.61 4.29
CA ILE A 208 9.57 23.01 3.30
C ILE A 208 9.30 21.54 3.68
N PRO A 209 8.03 21.08 3.72
CA PRO A 209 7.71 19.67 3.98
C PRO A 209 8.52 18.74 3.07
N LEU A 210 9.04 17.63 3.61
CA LEU A 210 9.87 16.70 2.84
C LEU A 210 9.15 16.20 1.59
N GLY A 211 7.85 15.88 1.71
CA GLY A 211 7.04 15.48 0.56
C GLY A 211 6.99 16.54 -0.54
N ALA A 212 6.88 17.82 -0.19
CA ALA A 212 6.84 18.91 -1.15
C ALA A 212 8.19 19.08 -1.87
N ARG A 213 9.30 18.93 -1.16
CA ARG A 213 10.66 18.91 -1.75
C ARG A 213 10.84 17.75 -2.74
N ILE A 214 10.25 16.59 -2.45
CA ILE A 214 10.27 15.42 -3.34
C ILE A 214 9.39 15.64 -4.57
N LEU A 215 8.17 16.15 -4.39
CA LEU A 215 7.24 16.45 -5.48
C LEU A 215 7.88 17.44 -6.47
N ALA A 216 8.51 18.52 -5.99
CA ALA A 216 9.18 19.49 -6.84
C ALA A 216 10.20 18.86 -7.80
N VAL A 217 10.97 17.87 -7.33
CA VAL A 217 11.93 17.15 -8.18
C VAL A 217 11.23 16.20 -9.15
N ALA A 218 10.22 15.46 -8.67
CA ALA A 218 9.52 14.46 -9.48
C ALA A 218 8.66 15.10 -10.59
N GLU A 219 7.99 16.22 -10.28
CA GLU A 219 7.18 17.03 -11.20
C GLU A 219 8.07 17.64 -12.29
N ASP A 220 9.08 18.42 -11.90
CA ASP A 220 9.96 19.09 -12.87
C ASP A 220 10.71 18.04 -13.75
N TYR A 221 11.06 16.86 -13.21
CA TYR A 221 11.61 15.76 -14.02
C TYR A 221 10.62 15.31 -15.09
N ASP A 222 9.37 15.02 -14.71
CA ASP A 222 8.35 14.58 -15.67
C ASP A 222 8.07 15.65 -16.72
N GLU A 223 7.87 16.90 -16.30
CA GLU A 223 7.56 18.01 -17.19
C GLU A 223 8.71 18.30 -18.19
N LEU A 224 9.98 18.14 -17.78
CA LEU A 224 11.12 18.20 -18.69
C LEU A 224 11.09 17.06 -19.72
N GLN A 225 10.76 15.84 -19.31
CA GLN A 225 10.64 14.71 -20.22
C GLN A 225 9.44 14.82 -21.17
N GLN A 226 8.36 15.47 -20.74
CA GLN A 226 7.20 15.76 -21.61
C GLN A 226 7.42 16.99 -22.49
N GLY A 227 8.47 17.79 -22.25
CA GLY A 227 8.72 19.04 -22.96
C GLY A 227 7.76 20.17 -22.59
N TRP A 228 7.19 20.15 -21.38
CA TRP A 228 6.30 21.20 -20.88
C TRP A 228 7.08 22.39 -20.31
N LEU A 229 8.27 22.13 -19.76
CA LEU A 229 9.18 23.16 -19.23
C LEU A 229 10.26 23.62 -20.22
N ALA A 230 10.33 23.00 -21.40
CA ALA A 230 11.37 23.29 -22.38
C ALA A 230 10.79 23.31 -23.80
N SER A 231 11.48 23.97 -24.73
CA SER A 231 11.05 24.01 -26.13
C SER A 231 11.01 22.62 -26.80
N LYS A 232 11.69 21.63 -26.22
CA LYS A 232 11.72 20.23 -26.64
C LYS A 232 11.80 19.33 -25.40
N ALA A 233 11.23 18.14 -25.50
CA ALA A 233 11.38 17.08 -24.50
C ALA A 233 12.86 16.77 -24.27
N PHE A 234 13.25 16.67 -23.00
CA PHE A 234 14.59 16.27 -22.60
C PHE A 234 14.68 14.74 -22.55
N ASP A 235 15.82 14.21 -22.98
CA ASP A 235 16.18 12.86 -22.60
C ASP A 235 16.48 12.81 -21.08
N GLU A 236 16.60 11.59 -20.55
CA GLU A 236 16.81 11.38 -19.13
C GLU A 236 18.11 11.98 -18.59
N LEU A 237 19.20 11.95 -19.36
CA LEU A 237 20.48 12.49 -18.93
C LEU A 237 20.42 14.02 -18.90
N GLN A 238 19.77 14.62 -19.90
CA GLN A 238 19.49 16.05 -19.96
C GLN A 238 18.63 16.51 -18.79
N ALA A 239 17.54 15.79 -18.49
CA ALA A 239 16.66 16.08 -17.36
C ALA A 239 17.41 16.00 -16.03
N GLN A 240 18.16 14.93 -15.78
CA GLN A 240 18.97 14.80 -14.56
C GLN A 240 20.01 15.92 -14.45
N THR A 241 20.74 16.21 -15.53
CA THR A 241 21.77 17.27 -15.52
C THR A 241 21.15 18.63 -15.20
N PHE A 242 19.98 18.92 -15.78
CA PHE A 242 19.25 20.16 -15.50
C PHE A 242 18.86 20.28 -14.02
N LEU A 243 18.28 19.23 -13.45
CA LEU A 243 17.86 19.20 -12.05
C LEU A 243 19.04 19.34 -11.09
N VAL A 244 20.13 18.61 -11.35
CA VAL A 244 21.38 18.70 -10.56
C VAL A 244 21.96 20.12 -10.60
N GLY A 245 21.90 20.79 -11.74
CA GLY A 245 22.37 22.18 -11.89
C GLY A 245 21.64 23.19 -11.02
N ALA A 246 20.44 22.88 -10.53
CA ALA A 246 19.65 23.75 -9.65
C ALA A 246 19.53 23.24 -8.20
N ALA A 247 20.34 22.25 -7.82
CA ALA A 247 20.45 21.77 -6.44
C ALA A 247 20.88 22.90 -5.48
N GLY A 248 20.26 22.97 -4.31
CA GLY A 248 20.47 24.02 -3.32
C GLY A 248 19.80 25.36 -3.65
N LYS A 249 19.18 25.49 -4.83
CA LYS A 249 18.35 26.64 -5.22
C LYS A 249 16.89 26.26 -5.35
N ARG A 250 16.53 25.55 -6.43
CA ARG A 250 15.17 25.05 -6.62
C ARG A 250 14.93 23.80 -5.79
N TYR A 251 15.89 22.90 -5.76
CA TYR A 251 15.74 21.57 -5.19
C TYR A 251 16.59 21.35 -3.94
N ASP A 252 16.09 20.52 -3.04
CA ASP A 252 16.87 20.01 -1.92
C ASP A 252 18.02 19.11 -2.41
N PRO A 253 19.28 19.41 -2.06
CA PRO A 253 20.43 18.58 -2.42
C PRO A 253 20.30 17.11 -1.99
N LYS A 254 19.65 16.82 -0.86
CA LYS A 254 19.43 15.44 -0.36
C LYS A 254 18.50 14.67 -1.29
N VAL A 255 17.46 15.32 -1.82
CA VAL A 255 16.51 14.72 -2.75
C VAL A 255 17.18 14.48 -4.11
N ILE A 256 17.95 15.43 -4.60
CA ILE A 256 18.72 15.29 -5.84
C ILE A 256 19.72 14.13 -5.76
N ALA A 257 20.38 13.95 -4.61
CA ALA A 257 21.38 12.91 -4.43
C ALA A 257 20.84 11.48 -4.65
N VAL A 258 19.56 11.23 -4.34
CA VAL A 258 18.94 9.90 -4.48
C VAL A 258 18.20 9.69 -5.81
N LEU A 259 18.00 10.76 -6.60
CA LEU A 259 17.24 10.71 -7.85
C LEU A 259 17.77 9.65 -8.84
N PRO A 260 19.08 9.51 -9.11
CA PRO A 260 19.58 8.51 -10.05
C PRO A 260 19.19 7.08 -9.65
N THR A 261 19.28 6.76 -8.36
CA THR A 261 18.90 5.43 -7.83
C THR A 261 17.41 5.18 -7.98
N ALA A 262 16.58 6.18 -7.70
CA ALA A 262 15.13 6.10 -7.90
C ALA A 262 14.76 5.86 -9.38
N LEU A 263 15.44 6.53 -10.31
CA LEU A 263 15.20 6.36 -11.76
C LEU A 263 15.58 4.96 -12.26
N VAL A 264 16.68 4.38 -11.75
CA VAL A 264 17.04 2.98 -12.05
C VAL A 264 15.94 2.02 -11.60
N LYS A 265 15.39 2.23 -10.40
CA LYS A 265 14.28 1.41 -9.87
C LYS A 265 12.99 1.61 -10.66
N LEU A 266 12.69 2.84 -11.09
CA LEU A 266 11.53 3.16 -11.93
C LEU A 266 11.59 2.37 -13.23
N LYS A 267 12.73 2.41 -13.94
CA LYS A 267 12.95 1.63 -15.16
C LYS A 267 12.85 0.13 -14.94
N ALA A 268 13.38 -0.38 -13.83
CA ALA A 268 13.29 -1.79 -13.51
C ALA A 268 11.83 -2.22 -13.31
N ALA A 269 11.02 -1.38 -12.66
CA ALA A 269 9.59 -1.62 -12.48
C ALA A 269 8.82 -1.55 -13.81
N GLU A 270 9.12 -0.58 -14.67
CA GLU A 270 8.53 -0.50 -16.02
C GLU A 270 8.84 -1.76 -16.83
N LYS A 271 10.11 -2.18 -16.89
CA LYS A 271 10.54 -3.41 -17.57
C LYS A 271 9.88 -4.65 -17.00
N ALA A 272 9.72 -4.73 -15.67
CA ALA A 272 9.01 -5.82 -15.02
C ALA A 272 7.53 -5.86 -15.39
N ASN A 273 6.93 -4.73 -15.78
CA ASN A 273 5.56 -4.60 -16.25
C ASN A 273 5.41 -4.84 -17.77
N GLU A 274 6.47 -5.18 -18.49
CA GLU A 274 6.40 -5.54 -19.90
C GLU A 274 6.09 -7.03 -20.08
N LYS A 275 5.23 -7.34 -21.06
CA LYS A 275 5.02 -8.67 -21.61
C LYS A 275 5.50 -8.66 -23.07
N ILE A 276 6.45 -9.53 -23.37
CA ILE A 276 6.90 -9.75 -24.75
C ILE A 276 5.88 -10.68 -25.42
N LEU A 277 5.37 -10.26 -26.56
CA LEU A 277 4.46 -11.01 -27.43
C LEU A 277 5.03 -11.06 -28.85
N HIS A 278 4.60 -12.07 -29.60
CA HIS A 278 4.88 -12.24 -31.02
C HIS A 278 3.57 -12.11 -31.82
N GLY A 279 3.64 -12.02 -33.15
CA GLY A 279 2.44 -11.80 -33.98
C GLY A 279 1.30 -12.80 -33.70
N GLU A 280 1.63 -14.04 -33.35
CA GLU A 280 0.65 -15.08 -33.00
C GLU A 280 -0.13 -14.78 -31.71
N ASP A 281 0.53 -14.18 -30.71
CA ASP A 281 -0.05 -13.90 -29.39
C ASP A 281 -0.67 -12.50 -29.27
N LEU A 282 -0.53 -11.66 -30.30
CA LEU A 282 -1.16 -10.34 -30.32
C LEU A 282 -2.67 -10.43 -30.52
N TYR A 283 -3.40 -9.62 -29.75
CA TYR A 283 -4.83 -9.39 -29.90
C TYR A 283 -5.14 -7.89 -29.77
N GLU A 284 -6.30 -7.48 -30.29
CA GLU A 284 -6.73 -6.08 -30.27
C GLU A 284 -6.95 -5.59 -28.83
N GLY A 285 -6.55 -4.35 -28.56
CA GLY A 285 -6.72 -3.73 -27.25
C GLY A 285 -5.49 -3.83 -26.33
N LEU A 286 -4.44 -4.56 -26.73
CA LEU A 286 -3.13 -4.46 -26.07
C LEU A 286 -2.56 -3.05 -26.21
N VAL A 287 -1.77 -2.60 -25.25
CA VAL A 287 -1.06 -1.31 -25.31
C VAL A 287 0.43 -1.56 -25.44
N LEU A 288 1.09 -0.89 -26.39
CA LEU A 288 2.54 -0.99 -26.55
C LEU A 288 3.27 -0.40 -25.34
N ALA A 289 4.22 -1.15 -24.79
CA ALA A 289 5.12 -0.68 -23.74
C ALA A 289 6.32 0.09 -24.30
N ARG A 290 6.64 -0.09 -25.59
CA ARG A 290 7.75 0.57 -26.30
C ARG A 290 7.33 0.89 -27.73
N ASP A 291 8.00 1.88 -28.34
CA ASP A 291 7.90 2.11 -29.77
C ASP A 291 8.27 0.83 -30.53
N PHE A 292 7.51 0.53 -31.58
CA PHE A 292 7.75 -0.61 -32.44
C PHE A 292 8.14 -0.16 -33.83
N GLU A 293 9.39 -0.41 -34.18
CA GLU A 293 9.92 -0.25 -35.53
C GLU A 293 9.82 -1.59 -36.27
N GLY A 294 9.31 -1.54 -37.50
CA GLY A 294 9.22 -2.72 -38.35
C GLY A 294 10.60 -3.15 -38.89
N PRO A 295 10.66 -4.31 -39.56
CA PRO A 295 11.88 -4.77 -40.23
C PRO A 295 12.38 -3.81 -41.33
N ASP A 296 11.50 -2.96 -41.82
CA ASP A 296 11.77 -1.90 -42.79
C ASP A 296 12.45 -0.66 -42.17
N GLY A 297 12.64 -0.63 -40.85
CA GLY A 297 13.23 0.48 -40.12
C GLY A 297 12.28 1.66 -39.91
N PHE A 298 11.01 1.54 -40.31
CA PHE A 298 10.00 2.57 -40.06
C PHE A 298 9.28 2.30 -38.74
N MET A 299 8.97 3.35 -37.99
CA MET A 299 8.12 3.25 -36.82
C MET A 299 6.69 2.91 -37.25
N TRP A 300 6.19 1.76 -36.83
CA TRP A 300 4.84 1.31 -37.19
C TRP A 300 3.81 1.71 -36.15
N LEU A 301 4.20 1.76 -34.88
CA LEU A 301 3.32 2.11 -33.78
C LEU A 301 4.15 2.61 -32.58
N SER A 302 3.70 3.65 -31.90
CA SER A 302 4.42 4.28 -30.79
C SER A 302 4.02 3.68 -29.43
N LYS A 303 4.89 3.80 -28.44
CA LYS A 303 4.64 3.49 -27.02
C LYS A 303 3.33 4.15 -26.58
N GLY A 304 2.51 3.40 -25.84
CA GLY A 304 1.23 3.86 -25.31
C GLY A 304 0.07 3.78 -26.30
N GLN A 305 0.31 3.47 -27.59
CA GLN A 305 -0.76 3.26 -28.55
C GLN A 305 -1.35 1.84 -28.45
N VAL A 306 -2.63 1.75 -28.79
CA VAL A 306 -3.40 0.51 -28.78
C VAL A 306 -3.11 -0.30 -30.04
N VAL A 307 -2.81 -1.58 -29.85
CA VAL A 307 -2.64 -2.58 -30.90
C VAL A 307 -3.97 -2.80 -31.61
N SER A 308 -4.00 -2.49 -32.91
CA SER A 308 -5.17 -2.66 -33.78
C SER A 308 -5.08 -3.92 -34.63
N ARG A 309 -6.21 -4.38 -35.20
CA ARG A 309 -6.22 -5.53 -36.13
C ARG A 309 -5.26 -5.33 -37.30
N HIS A 310 -5.22 -4.11 -37.82
CA HIS A 310 -4.36 -3.75 -38.95
C HIS A 310 -2.87 -3.91 -38.59
N PHE A 311 -2.46 -3.42 -37.42
CA PHE A 311 -1.10 -3.59 -36.93
C PHE A 311 -0.74 -5.08 -36.75
N ILE A 312 -1.63 -5.88 -36.16
CA ILE A 312 -1.43 -7.33 -35.99
C ILE A 312 -1.22 -8.03 -37.34
N GLY A 313 -2.05 -7.69 -38.34
CA GLY A 313 -1.91 -8.21 -39.70
C GLY A 313 -0.54 -7.92 -40.30
N ARG A 314 -0.10 -6.64 -40.21
CA ARG A 314 1.22 -6.22 -40.69
C ARG A 314 2.37 -6.93 -39.99
N VAL A 315 2.28 -7.12 -38.66
CA VAL A 315 3.31 -7.86 -37.89
C VAL A 315 3.39 -9.30 -38.38
N ARG A 316 2.26 -10.01 -38.49
CA ARG A 316 2.23 -11.42 -38.93
C ARG A 316 2.73 -11.59 -40.37
N GLU A 317 2.35 -10.69 -41.26
CA GLU A 317 2.81 -10.69 -42.65
C GLU A 317 4.34 -10.52 -42.72
N ALA A 318 4.90 -9.60 -41.93
CA ALA A 318 6.33 -9.39 -41.86
C ALA A 318 7.08 -10.56 -41.21
N GLU A 319 6.52 -11.19 -40.17
CA GLU A 319 7.09 -12.40 -39.58
C GLU A 319 7.14 -13.55 -40.60
N GLN A 320 6.09 -13.72 -41.41
CA GLN A 320 6.03 -14.72 -42.46
C GLN A 320 7.00 -14.41 -43.61
N GLN A 321 7.07 -13.16 -44.07
CA GLN A 321 7.89 -12.76 -45.21
C GLN A 321 9.39 -12.81 -44.90
N HIS A 322 9.78 -12.43 -43.68
CA HIS A 322 11.18 -12.39 -43.27
C HIS A 322 11.62 -13.62 -42.48
N GLY A 323 10.70 -14.50 -42.08
CA GLY A 323 10.99 -15.71 -41.31
C GLY A 323 11.52 -15.40 -39.89
N VAL A 324 11.21 -14.23 -39.34
CA VAL A 324 11.68 -13.77 -38.03
C VAL A 324 10.47 -13.49 -37.14
N GLN A 325 10.47 -13.99 -35.91
CA GLN A 325 9.49 -13.57 -34.91
C GLN A 325 9.84 -12.18 -34.38
N LEU A 326 8.93 -11.24 -34.55
CA LEU A 326 9.09 -9.87 -34.09
C LEU A 326 8.76 -9.81 -32.60
N LYS A 327 9.59 -9.11 -31.82
CA LYS A 327 9.37 -8.96 -30.38
C LYS A 327 8.57 -7.68 -30.14
N ILE A 328 7.32 -7.84 -29.73
CA ILE A 328 6.44 -6.73 -29.41
C ILE A 328 6.32 -6.61 -27.89
N TYR A 329 6.77 -5.49 -27.33
CA TYR A 329 6.68 -5.23 -25.90
C TYR A 329 5.34 -4.58 -25.60
N THR A 330 4.50 -5.25 -24.81
CA THR A 330 3.17 -4.77 -24.40
C THR A 330 3.13 -4.57 -22.90
N VAL A 331 2.26 -3.67 -22.42
CA VAL A 331 2.04 -3.51 -20.97
C VAL A 331 1.29 -4.73 -20.44
N LYS A 332 1.73 -5.31 -19.32
CA LYS A 332 1.02 -6.39 -18.62
C LYS A 332 -0.37 -5.89 -18.20
N THR A 333 -1.40 -6.22 -18.98
CA THR A 333 -2.80 -5.96 -18.61
C THR A 333 -3.24 -6.99 -17.56
N ALA A 334 -3.74 -6.51 -16.42
CA ALA A 334 -4.42 -7.33 -15.42
C ALA A 334 -5.82 -7.75 -15.91
N ASN A 335 -5.89 -8.54 -16.98
CA ASN A 335 -7.05 -9.33 -17.38
C ASN A 335 -6.68 -10.21 -18.59
N SER A 336 -6.16 -11.41 -18.33
CA SER A 336 -6.04 -12.46 -19.36
C SER A 336 -6.26 -13.87 -18.79
N ARG A 337 -7.18 -14.01 -17.81
CA ARG A 337 -7.78 -15.30 -17.45
C ARG A 337 -9.27 -15.20 -17.71
N ASN A 338 -9.69 -15.38 -18.97
CA ASN A 338 -11.06 -15.79 -19.39
C ASN A 338 -11.24 -15.78 -20.92
N ALA A 339 -10.21 -16.14 -21.70
CA ALA A 339 -10.34 -16.30 -23.16
C ALA A 339 -9.95 -17.70 -23.66
N SER A 340 -9.76 -18.66 -22.76
CA SER A 340 -9.34 -20.04 -23.10
C SER A 340 -10.28 -21.10 -22.50
N SER A 341 -11.60 -20.91 -22.61
CA SER A 341 -12.58 -21.97 -22.31
C SER A 341 -13.82 -21.96 -23.21
N SER A 342 -13.69 -21.49 -24.45
CA SER A 342 -14.77 -21.59 -25.46
C SER A 342 -14.24 -22.18 -26.75
N LYS A 343 -13.67 -23.39 -26.65
CA LYS A 343 -13.46 -24.31 -27.77
C LYS A 343 -13.78 -25.72 -27.28
N ASP A 344 -15.06 -25.96 -26.99
CA ASP A 344 -15.68 -27.29 -27.06
C ASP A 344 -17.19 -27.14 -26.81
N ALA A 345 -17.94 -26.93 -27.88
CA ALA A 345 -19.37 -27.24 -27.95
C ALA A 345 -19.72 -27.39 -29.43
N SER A 346 -19.54 -28.62 -29.88
CA SER A 346 -19.82 -29.15 -31.20
C SER A 346 -21.31 -29.05 -31.57
N LEU A 347 -21.55 -28.57 -32.80
CA LEU A 347 -22.55 -29.02 -33.77
C LEU A 347 -23.69 -29.93 -33.27
N GLN A 348 -24.93 -29.42 -33.30
CA GLN A 348 -26.09 -30.17 -33.78
C GLN A 348 -27.03 -29.25 -34.60
N PRO A 349 -27.63 -29.73 -35.72
CA PRO A 349 -28.45 -28.89 -36.60
C PRO A 349 -29.90 -28.76 -36.11
N ALA A 350 -30.44 -27.56 -36.24
CA ALA A 350 -31.84 -27.23 -35.98
C ALA A 350 -32.77 -27.94 -36.98
N GLN A 351 -33.64 -28.80 -36.47
CA GLN A 351 -34.80 -29.29 -37.21
C GLN A 351 -35.87 -28.21 -37.27
N GLN A 352 -36.22 -27.83 -38.50
CA GLN A 352 -37.43 -27.11 -38.86
C GLN A 352 -38.66 -27.89 -38.39
N THR A 353 -39.56 -27.22 -37.67
CA THR A 353 -40.97 -27.59 -37.67
C THR A 353 -41.78 -26.37 -38.11
N GLY A 354 -42.35 -26.49 -39.29
CA GLY A 354 -43.39 -25.60 -39.79
C GLY A 354 -44.77 -26.15 -39.46
N HIS A 355 -45.67 -25.20 -39.21
CA HIS A 355 -47.12 -25.20 -39.49
C HIS A 355 -48.13 -25.92 -38.57
N VAL A 356 -48.96 -25.05 -37.95
CA VAL A 356 -50.44 -24.90 -38.08
C VAL A 356 -51.33 -26.08 -37.68
N ALA A 357 -52.16 -25.88 -36.67
CA ALA A 357 -53.63 -25.90 -36.81
C ALA A 357 -54.35 -25.53 -35.48
N LEU A 358 -55.34 -24.64 -35.64
CA LEU A 358 -56.56 -24.39 -34.84
C LEU A 358 -56.45 -23.88 -33.40
#